data_AF-A0A8D8G9T4-F1
#
_entry.id   AF-A0A8D8G9T4-F1
#
_cell.length_a   1.000
_cell.length_b   1.000
_cell.length_c   1.000
_cell.angle_alpha   90.00
_cell.angle_beta   90.00
_cell.angle_gamma   90.00
#
_symmetry.space_group_name_H-M   'P 1'
#
loop_
_entity.id
_entity.type
_entity.pdbx_description
1 polymer ?
#
loop_
_entity_poly.entity_id
_entity_poly.type
_entity_poly.pdbx_seq_one_letter_code
_entity_poly.pdbx_strand_id
1 'polypeptide(L)'
;KVGAVVMDIDVNISLAHLMKAKCYLQRSPDCLLLAGATDYIVPLGTRMDIIGSGYFIEVLERATGRKALVLGKPGQALAEFIIEQFHVTHPERTLFIGDMLPQDMGFGTRCGFQKLLMLSG
;
A
#
# COMPACT_ATOMS: atom_id res chain seq x y z
N LYS A 1 -17.83 -15.90 -9.64
CA LYS A 1 -17.83 -15.24 -8.31
C LYS A 1 -16.59 -14.34 -8.23
N VAL A 2 -16.68 -13.13 -7.69
CA VAL A 2 -15.50 -12.26 -7.49
C VAL A 2 -14.78 -12.69 -6.21
N GLY A 3 -13.49 -12.98 -6.30
CA GLY A 3 -12.66 -13.46 -5.18
C GLY A 3 -11.80 -12.39 -4.51
N ALA A 4 -11.58 -11.25 -5.16
CA ALA A 4 -10.83 -10.14 -4.59
C ALA A 4 -11.26 -8.81 -5.22
N VAL A 5 -11.06 -7.75 -4.45
CA VAL A 5 -11.04 -6.35 -4.89
C VAL A 5 -9.62 -5.83 -4.69
N VAL A 6 -9.00 -5.36 -5.76
CA VAL A 6 -7.67 -4.73 -5.72
C VAL A 6 -7.85 -3.23 -5.84
N MET A 7 -7.29 -2.49 -4.89
CA MET A 7 -7.25 -1.04 -4.86
C MET A 7 -5.82 -0.56 -5.08
N ASP A 8 -5.67 0.35 -6.03
CA ASP A 8 -4.42 1.04 -6.30
C ASP A 8 -4.73 2.49 -6.70
N ILE A 9 -3.72 3.26 -7.09
CA ILE A 9 -3.92 4.62 -7.55
C ILE A 9 -4.83 4.66 -8.78
N ASP A 10 -5.98 5.33 -8.64
CA ASP A 10 -6.93 5.59 -9.72
C ASP A 10 -7.39 7.05 -9.63
N VAL A 11 -6.85 7.88 -10.52
CA VAL A 11 -7.16 9.32 -10.60
C VAL A 11 -8.58 9.59 -11.11
N ASN A 12 -9.27 8.58 -11.65
CA ASN A 12 -10.65 8.67 -12.13
C ASN A 12 -11.62 7.94 -11.20
N ILE A 13 -11.22 7.65 -9.95
CA ILE A 13 -12.06 6.93 -9.02
C ILE A 13 -13.37 7.69 -8.78
N SER A 14 -14.47 6.94 -8.79
CA SER A 14 -15.82 7.46 -8.61
C SER A 14 -16.54 6.74 -7.49
N LEU A 15 -17.61 7.34 -6.98
CA LEU A 15 -18.49 6.68 -6.02
C LEU A 15 -19.04 5.34 -6.57
N ALA A 16 -19.27 5.24 -7.89
CA ALA A 16 -19.72 4.01 -8.52
C ALA A 16 -18.68 2.88 -8.39
N HIS A 17 -17.39 3.19 -8.53
CA HIS A 17 -16.31 2.23 -8.32
C HIS A 17 -16.27 1.74 -6.86
N LEU A 18 -16.32 2.67 -5.91
CA LEU A 18 -16.32 2.35 -4.47
C LEU A 18 -17.55 1.54 -4.05
N MET A 19 -18.73 1.87 -4.56
CA MET A 19 -19.97 1.13 -4.27
C MET A 19 -19.92 -0.29 -4.86
N LYS A 20 -19.36 -0.46 -6.06
CA LYS A 20 -19.16 -1.79 -6.67
C LYS A 20 -18.19 -2.63 -5.84
N ALA A 21 -17.05 -2.06 -5.44
CA ALA A 21 -16.06 -2.69 -4.57
C ALA A 21 -16.69 -3.12 -3.23
N LYS A 22 -17.38 -2.20 -2.54
CA LYS A 22 -18.12 -2.48 -1.29
C LYS A 22 -19.10 -3.64 -1.46
N CYS A 23 -19.89 -3.64 -2.54
CA CYS A 23 -20.84 -4.73 -2.82
C CYS A 23 -20.14 -6.09 -2.97
N TYR A 24 -18.99 -6.17 -3.63
CA TYR A 24 -18.25 -7.43 -3.74
C TYR A 24 -17.70 -7.90 -2.39
N LEU A 25 -17.16 -6.99 -1.59
CA LEU A 25 -16.61 -7.30 -0.26
C LEU A 25 -17.67 -7.74 0.75
N GLN A 26 -18.90 -7.19 0.66
CA GLN A 26 -20.01 -7.54 1.56
C GLN A 26 -20.69 -8.86 1.16
N ARG A 27 -20.71 -9.20 -0.13
CA ARG A 27 -21.38 -10.42 -0.62
C ARG A 27 -20.66 -11.71 -0.28
N SER A 28 -19.34 -11.65 -0.02
CA SER A 28 -18.56 -12.84 0.25
C SER A 28 -17.50 -12.56 1.32
N PRO A 29 -17.51 -13.28 2.46
CA PRO A 29 -16.45 -13.15 3.46
C PRO A 29 -15.08 -13.51 2.87
N ASP A 30 -15.03 -14.46 1.94
CA ASP A 30 -13.77 -14.87 1.29
C ASP A 30 -13.24 -13.87 0.24
N CYS A 31 -13.99 -12.80 -0.06
CA CYS A 31 -13.52 -11.78 -1.00
C CYS A 31 -12.46 -10.92 -0.33
N LEU A 32 -11.23 -10.97 -0.86
CA LEU A 32 -10.10 -10.22 -0.32
C LEU A 32 -10.18 -8.74 -0.69
N LEU A 33 -9.73 -7.86 0.20
CA LEU A 33 -9.39 -6.48 -0.12
C LEU A 33 -7.86 -6.39 -0.18
N LEU A 34 -7.31 -6.08 -1.36
CA LEU A 34 -5.87 -5.97 -1.60
C LEU A 34 -5.53 -4.51 -1.91
N ALA A 35 -4.42 -4.00 -1.37
CA ALA A 35 -3.96 -2.63 -1.59
C ALA A 35 -2.55 -2.60 -2.18
N GLY A 36 -2.38 -1.96 -3.34
CA GLY A 36 -1.10 -1.79 -4.05
C GLY A 36 -0.32 -0.57 -3.55
N ALA A 37 -0.89 0.63 -3.65
CA ALA A 37 -0.34 1.84 -3.05
C ALA A 37 -1.20 2.30 -1.86
N THR A 38 -0.55 2.76 -0.79
CA THR A 38 -1.23 3.19 0.45
C THR A 38 -0.97 4.66 0.80
N ASP A 39 -0.38 5.40 -0.14
CA ASP A 39 -0.04 6.81 0.04
C ASP A 39 -1.29 7.65 0.27
N TYR A 40 -1.23 8.55 1.24
CA TYR A 40 -2.28 9.56 1.44
C TYR A 40 -2.03 10.79 0.57
N ILE A 41 -0.77 11.11 0.32
CA ILE A 41 -0.35 12.29 -0.42
C ILE A 41 0.58 11.82 -1.53
N VAL A 42 0.27 12.20 -2.77
CA VAL A 42 1.15 11.97 -3.92
C VAL A 42 1.62 13.34 -4.42
N PRO A 43 2.91 13.68 -4.26
CA PRO A 43 3.44 14.96 -4.73
C PRO A 43 3.31 15.10 -6.25
N LEU A 44 2.85 16.26 -6.73
CA LEU A 44 2.84 16.64 -8.14
C LEU A 44 3.67 17.91 -8.34
N GLY A 45 4.99 17.73 -8.27
CA GLY A 45 5.96 18.84 -8.28
C GLY A 45 6.05 19.56 -6.93
N THR A 46 6.63 20.76 -6.93
CA THR A 46 7.03 21.45 -5.68
C THR A 46 5.93 22.25 -4.99
N ARG A 47 4.78 22.44 -5.64
CA ARG A 47 3.72 23.35 -5.17
C ARG A 47 2.35 22.71 -5.03
N MET A 48 2.22 21.45 -5.42
CA MET A 48 0.94 20.77 -5.45
C MET A 48 1.14 19.30 -5.11
N ASP A 49 0.19 18.75 -4.40
CA ASP A 49 0.01 17.33 -4.21
C ASP A 49 -1.40 16.94 -4.63
N ILE A 50 -1.63 15.64 -4.74
CA ILE A 50 -2.94 15.06 -4.99
C ILE A 50 -3.27 14.02 -3.92
N ILE A 51 -4.57 13.77 -3.80
CA ILE A 51 -5.13 12.74 -2.92
C ILE A 51 -4.61 11.38 -3.38
N GLY A 52 -3.90 10.67 -2.50
CA GLY A 52 -3.42 9.31 -2.75
C GLY A 52 -4.47 8.24 -2.46
N SER A 53 -4.16 7.00 -2.85
CA SER A 53 -5.06 5.85 -2.74
C SER A 53 -5.40 5.44 -1.30
N GLY A 54 -4.58 5.81 -0.31
CA GLY A 54 -4.78 5.49 1.10
C GLY A 54 -6.15 5.91 1.63
N TYR A 55 -6.63 7.09 1.22
CA TYR A 55 -7.97 7.57 1.60
C TYR A 55 -9.09 6.69 1.05
N PHE A 56 -8.99 6.24 -0.21
CA PHE A 56 -10.02 5.40 -0.82
C PHE A 56 -10.04 3.99 -0.24
N ILE A 57 -8.87 3.48 0.14
CA ILE A 57 -8.74 2.21 0.86
C ILE A 57 -9.45 2.33 2.22
N GLU A 58 -9.20 3.40 2.98
CA GLU A 58 -9.87 3.62 4.27
C GLU A 58 -11.40 3.71 4.15
N VAL A 59 -11.91 4.34 3.09
CA VAL A 59 -13.37 4.38 2.82
C VAL A 59 -13.93 2.97 2.75
N LEU A 60 -13.29 2.07 2.00
CA LEU A 60 -13.72 0.67 1.89
C LEU A 60 -13.52 -0.08 3.21
N GLU A 61 -12.41 0.11 3.91
CA GLU A 61 -12.17 -0.55 5.19
C GLU A 61 -13.26 -0.20 6.21
N ARG A 62 -13.56 1.10 6.38
CA ARG A 62 -14.58 1.59 7.31
C ARG A 62 -15.98 1.16 6.89
N ALA A 63 -16.31 1.22 5.59
CA ALA A 63 -17.65 0.90 5.10
C ALA A 63 -17.96 -0.61 5.07
N THR A 64 -16.93 -1.46 5.13
CA THR A 64 -17.09 -2.93 5.07
C THR A 64 -16.66 -3.62 6.37
N GLY A 65 -15.93 -2.95 7.26
CA GLY A 65 -15.30 -3.56 8.43
C GLY A 65 -14.13 -4.49 8.08
N ARG A 66 -13.68 -4.50 6.82
CA ARG A 66 -12.57 -5.35 6.34
C ARG A 66 -11.26 -4.58 6.41
N LYS A 67 -10.16 -5.29 6.67
CA LYS A 67 -8.81 -4.74 6.55
C LYS A 67 -8.19 -5.14 5.22
N ALA A 68 -7.55 -4.18 4.56
CA ALA A 68 -6.83 -4.42 3.33
C ALA A 68 -5.54 -5.19 3.64
N LEU A 69 -5.25 -6.21 2.82
CA LEU A 69 -3.91 -6.77 2.75
C LEU A 69 -3.05 -5.85 1.89
N VAL A 70 -2.10 -5.16 2.52
CA VAL A 70 -1.19 -4.23 1.85
C VAL A 70 -0.05 -5.01 1.19
N LEU A 71 0.00 -4.94 -0.14
CA LEU A 71 1.00 -5.60 -0.98
C LEU A 71 2.11 -4.63 -1.44
N GLY A 72 1.95 -3.33 -1.19
CA GLY A 72 3.00 -2.33 -1.38
C GLY A 72 3.75 -2.00 -0.10
N LYS A 73 4.52 -0.92 -0.12
CA LYS A 73 5.12 -0.34 1.08
C LYS A 73 4.01 0.26 1.98
N PRO A 74 4.24 0.36 3.30
CA PRO A 74 5.27 -0.36 4.04
C PRO A 74 4.85 -1.81 4.37
N GLY A 75 3.94 -2.44 3.62
CA GLY A 75 3.29 -3.71 3.96
C GLY A 75 4.23 -4.90 4.23
N GLN A 76 3.83 -5.72 5.21
CA GLN A 76 4.57 -6.92 5.64
C GLN A 76 4.65 -7.98 4.52
N ALA A 77 3.59 -8.15 3.74
CA ALA A 77 3.56 -9.12 2.66
C ALA A 77 4.63 -8.82 1.58
N LEU A 78 4.88 -7.54 1.31
CA LEU A 78 5.96 -7.14 0.41
C LEU A 78 7.34 -7.42 1.04
N ALA A 79 7.50 -7.19 2.35
CA ALA A 79 8.76 -7.43 3.03
C ALA A 79 9.15 -8.91 2.97
N GLU A 80 8.20 -9.80 3.29
CA GLU A 80 8.37 -11.26 3.21
C GLU A 80 8.71 -11.70 1.79
N PHE A 81 7.96 -11.21 0.79
CA PHE A 81 8.23 -11.49 -0.61
C PHE A 81 9.65 -11.05 -1.02
N ILE A 82 10.07 -9.82 -0.69
CA ILE A 82 11.41 -9.32 -1.06
C ILE A 82 12.51 -10.15 -0.40
N ILE A 83 12.37 -10.49 0.88
CA ILE A 83 13.37 -11.31 1.59
C ILE A 83 13.50 -12.69 0.94
N GLU A 84 12.37 -13.33 0.61
CA GLU A 84 12.35 -14.64 -0.02
C GLU A 84 12.90 -14.59 -1.46
N GLN A 85 12.35 -13.72 -2.31
CA GLN A 85 12.70 -13.66 -3.73
C GLN A 85 14.19 -13.36 -3.95
N PHE A 86 14.75 -12.47 -3.14
CA PHE A 86 16.16 -12.07 -3.25
C PHE A 86 17.08 -12.84 -2.31
N HIS A 87 16.56 -13.86 -1.61
CA HIS A 87 17.32 -14.72 -0.70
C HIS A 87 18.15 -13.91 0.31
N VAL A 88 17.52 -12.89 0.91
CA VAL A 88 18.22 -11.99 1.84
C VAL A 88 18.44 -12.72 3.16
N THR A 89 19.68 -13.18 3.39
CA THR A 89 20.05 -13.89 4.63
C THR A 89 20.55 -12.97 5.74
N HIS A 90 20.97 -11.75 5.40
CA HIS A 90 21.54 -10.75 6.32
C HIS A 90 20.85 -9.39 6.14
N PRO A 91 19.58 -9.24 6.57
CA PRO A 91 18.83 -7.99 6.40
C PRO A 91 19.56 -6.78 7.02
N GLU A 92 20.27 -6.96 8.13
CA GLU A 92 21.06 -5.93 8.79
C GLU A 92 22.24 -5.39 7.94
N ARG A 93 22.62 -6.11 6.88
CA ARG A 93 23.65 -5.70 5.92
C ARG A 93 23.08 -5.19 4.60
N THR A 94 21.76 -5.18 4.46
CA THR A 94 21.05 -4.64 3.30
C THR A 94 20.68 -3.18 3.55
N LEU A 95 20.93 -2.31 2.57
CA LEU A 95 20.58 -0.90 2.63
C LEU A 95 19.32 -0.62 1.79
N PHE A 96 18.28 -0.13 2.45
CA PHE A 96 17.11 0.45 1.79
C PHE A 96 17.31 1.95 1.59
N ILE A 97 17.15 2.43 0.36
CA ILE A 97 17.29 3.85 0.00
C ILE A 97 15.92 4.34 -0.45
N GLY A 98 15.44 5.43 0.14
CA GLY A 98 14.17 6.04 -0.24
C GLY A 98 14.01 7.43 0.33
N ASP A 99 12.94 8.12 -0.03
CA ASP A 99 12.69 9.53 0.24
C ASP A 99 11.47 9.76 1.15
N MET A 100 10.59 8.77 1.28
CA MET A 100 9.34 8.93 2.02
C MET A 100 9.40 8.24 3.39
N LEU A 101 9.23 9.01 4.48
CA LEU A 101 9.25 8.49 5.85
C LEU A 101 8.23 7.35 6.11
N PRO A 102 6.91 7.53 5.91
CA PRO A 102 5.93 6.48 6.23
C PRO A 102 6.05 5.23 5.34
N GLN A 103 6.46 5.42 4.08
CA GLN A 103 6.59 4.33 3.12
C GLN A 103 7.95 3.66 3.17
N ASP A 104 9.01 4.37 2.79
CA ASP A 104 10.34 3.81 2.62
C ASP A 104 11.01 3.49 3.94
N MET A 105 11.03 4.46 4.87
CA MET A 105 11.66 4.22 6.16
C MET A 105 10.85 3.22 6.99
N GLY A 106 9.51 3.26 6.85
CA GLY A 106 8.61 2.26 7.41
C GLY A 106 8.89 0.87 6.84
N PHE A 107 9.03 0.74 5.53
CA PHE A 107 9.30 -0.52 4.85
C PHE A 107 10.69 -1.08 5.20
N GLY A 108 11.73 -0.26 5.11
CA GLY A 108 13.09 -0.68 5.49
C GLY A 108 13.16 -1.17 6.94
N THR A 109 12.42 -0.53 7.85
CA THR A 109 12.30 -1.01 9.25
C THR A 109 11.64 -2.37 9.31
N ARG A 110 10.56 -2.58 8.55
CA ARG A 110 9.84 -3.85 8.50
C ARG A 110 10.68 -5.00 7.95
N CYS A 111 11.54 -4.71 6.99
CA CYS A 111 12.50 -5.67 6.45
C CYS A 111 13.71 -5.93 7.36
N GLY A 112 13.91 -5.15 8.43
CA GLY A 112 15.13 -5.21 9.25
C GLY A 112 16.37 -4.64 8.55
N PHE A 113 16.17 -3.82 7.51
CA PHE A 113 17.26 -3.25 6.72
C PHE A 113 17.87 -2.01 7.37
N GLN A 114 19.12 -1.71 7.03
CA GLN A 114 19.65 -0.35 7.16
C GLN A 114 18.88 0.59 6.25
N LYS A 115 18.80 1.87 6.61
CA LYS A 115 17.99 2.85 5.91
C LYS A 115 18.80 4.10 5.61
N LEU A 116 18.70 4.59 4.38
CA LEU A 116 19.20 5.89 3.95
C LEU A 116 18.03 6.72 3.45
N LEU A 117 17.71 7.78 4.17
CA LEU A 117 16.70 8.76 3.77
C LEU A 117 17.33 9.79 2.82
N MET A 118 16.78 9.90 1.63
CA MET A 118 17.14 10.92 0.66
C MET A 118 16.22 12.14 0.81
N LEU A 119 16.79 13.34 0.71
CA LEU A 119 16.04 14.61 0.76
C LEU A 119 15.80 15.19 -0.66
N SER A 120 15.77 14.32 -1.66
CA SER A 120 15.59 14.68 -3.07
C SER A 120 14.15 14.47 -3.58
N GLY A 121 13.27 13.93 -2.73
CA GLY A 121 11.85 13.70 -3.03
C GLY A 121 10.99 14.94 -2.91
#